data_AF-A0A964RVY0-F1
#
_entry.id   AF-A0A964RVY0-F1
#
_cell.length_a   1.000
_cell.length_b   1.000
_cell.length_c   1.000
_cell.angle_alpha   90.00
_cell.angle_beta   90.00
_cell.angle_gamma   90.00
#
_symmetry.space_group_name_H-M   'P 1'
#
loop_
_entity.id
_entity.type
_entity.pdbx_description
1 polymer ?
#
loop_
_entity_poly.entity_id
_entity_poly.type
_entity_poly.pdbx_seq_one_letter_code
_entity_poly.pdbx_strand_id
1 'polypeptide(L)' 'MEHEKRTTGGRISPEKAWNMLKSEGLDVTLEQAGEILDFLRRLANRTVAAYLNTKRIKPIDNESK' A
#
# COMPACT_ATOMS: atom_id res chain seq x y z
N MET A 1 -20.05 -20.70 -11.43
CA MET A 1 -18.83 -20.11 -10.84
C MET A 1 -18.49 -18.87 -11.63
N GLU A 2 -17.84 -17.90 -10.99
CA GLU A 2 -17.24 -16.69 -11.59
C GLU A 2 -18.17 -15.55 -12.00
N HIS A 3 -18.61 -14.81 -10.99
CA HIS A 3 -18.68 -13.35 -11.16
C HIS A 3 -17.37 -12.75 -10.65
N GLU A 4 -16.35 -12.73 -11.51
CA GLU A 4 -15.24 -11.78 -11.38
C GLU A 4 -15.80 -10.37 -11.56
N LYS A 5 -16.33 -9.80 -10.47
CA LYS A 5 -16.51 -8.36 -10.35
C LYS A 5 -15.11 -7.75 -10.43
N ARG A 6 -14.80 -7.18 -11.59
CA ARG A 6 -13.70 -6.25 -11.83
C ARG A 6 -13.67 -5.24 -10.68
N THR A 7 -12.84 -5.47 -9.67
CA THR A 7 -12.68 -4.51 -8.58
C THR A 7 -11.80 -3.39 -9.09
N THR A 8 -12.40 -2.23 -9.32
CA THR A 8 -11.68 -0.96 -9.32
C THR A 8 -10.89 -0.83 -7.99
N GLY A 9 -9.57 -1.06 -8.02
CA GLY A 9 -8.59 -0.59 -7.03
C GLY A 9 -8.91 -0.78 -5.53
N GLY A 10 -9.36 -1.98 -5.14
CA GLY A 10 -9.93 -2.25 -3.82
C GLY A 10 -8.95 -2.05 -2.65
N ARG A 11 -9.22 -1.04 -1.81
CA ARG A 11 -8.56 -0.91 -0.50
C ARG A 11 -8.86 -2.18 0.32
N ILE A 12 -7.82 -2.80 0.88
CA ILE A 12 -7.97 -3.86 1.88
C ILE A 12 -8.71 -3.26 3.08
N SER A 13 -9.76 -3.91 3.59
CA SER A 13 -10.44 -3.51 4.83
C SER A 13 -9.75 -4.11 6.06
N PRO A 14 -9.97 -3.59 7.28
CA PRO A 14 -9.44 -4.18 8.50
C PRO A 14 -9.80 -5.67 8.66
N GLU A 15 -11.02 -6.08 8.32
CA GLU A 15 -11.48 -7.48 8.41
C GLU A 15 -10.72 -8.37 7.42
N LYS A 16 -10.49 -7.86 6.20
CA LYS A 16 -9.69 -8.58 5.21
C LYS A 16 -8.24 -8.71 5.65
N ALA A 17 -7.65 -7.65 6.21
CA ALA A 17 -6.29 -7.70 6.76
C ALA A 17 -6.20 -8.69 7.93
N TRP A 18 -7.18 -8.68 8.83
CA TRP A 18 -7.25 -9.63 9.94
C TRP A 18 -7.28 -11.09 9.47
N ASN A 19 -8.13 -11.41 8.49
CA ASN A 19 -8.20 -12.75 7.90
C ASN A 19 -6.88 -13.17 7.25
N MET A 20 -6.21 -12.25 6.52
CA MET A 20 -4.91 -12.52 5.91
C MET A 20 -3.82 -12.75 6.95
N LEU A 21 -3.80 -11.97 8.03
CA LEU A 21 -2.81 -12.13 9.11
C LEU A 21 -3.04 -13.46 9.85
N LYS A 22 -4.29 -13.81 10.14
CA LYS A 22 -4.63 -15.11 10.75
C LYS A 22 -4.30 -16.30 9.87
N SER A 23 -4.49 -16.22 8.56
CA SER A 23 -4.12 -17.33 7.65
C SER A 23 -2.62 -17.60 7.62
N GLU A 24 -1.80 -16.60 7.95
CA GLU A 24 -0.34 -16.71 8.08
C GLU A 24 0.10 -17.09 9.51
N GLY A 25 -0.84 -17.41 10.40
CA GLY A 25 -0.55 -17.84 11.78
C GLY A 25 -0.29 -16.71 12.77
N LEU A 26 -0.60 -15.45 12.42
CA LEU A 26 -0.50 -14.32 13.35
C LEU A 26 -1.79 -14.21 14.18
N ASP A 27 -1.68 -14.39 15.49
CA ASP A 27 -2.79 -14.18 16.42
C ASP A 27 -2.87 -12.70 16.83
N VAL A 28 -3.73 -11.97 16.13
CA VAL A 28 -3.98 -10.53 16.37
C VAL A 28 -5.48 -10.27 16.44
N THR A 29 -5.88 -9.21 17.15
CA THR A 29 -7.27 -8.75 17.17
C THR A 29 -7.63 -7.99 15.88
N LEU A 30 -8.92 -7.78 15.64
CA LEU A 30 -9.38 -6.96 14.51
C LEU A 30 -8.86 -5.51 14.60
N GLU A 31 -8.78 -4.96 15.81
CA GLU A 31 -8.25 -3.63 16.08
C GLU A 31 -6.77 -3.55 15.73
N GLN A 32 -5.97 -4.50 16.20
CA GLN A 32 -4.54 -4.59 15.88
C GLN A 32 -4.31 -4.77 14.36
N ALA A 33 -5.13 -5.58 13.69
CA ALA A 33 -5.06 -5.71 12.24
C ALA A 33 -5.37 -4.39 11.51
N GLY A 34 -6.30 -3.58 12.06
CA GLY A 34 -6.57 -2.22 11.59
C GLY A 34 -5.35 -1.29 11.74
N GLU A 35 -4.70 -1.31 12.90
CA GLU A 35 -3.50 -0.51 13.18
C GLU A 35 -2.33 -0.89 12.25
N ILE A 36 -2.09 -2.19 12.07
CA ILE A 36 -1.07 -2.71 11.15
C ILE A 36 -1.35 -2.24 9.73
N LEU A 37 -2.60 -2.38 9.27
CA LEU A 37 -3.01 -1.96 7.94
C LEU A 37 -2.80 -0.45 7.72
N ASP A 38 -3.13 0.37 8.71
CA ASP A 38 -2.95 1.82 8.65
C ASP A 38 -1.47 2.22 8.66
N PHE A 39 -0.64 1.54 9.45
CA PHE A 39 0.81 1.71 9.39
C PHE A 39 1.36 1.42 7.99
N LEU A 40 0.99 0.28 7.40
CA LEU A 40 1.43 -0.12 6.06
C LEU A 40 0.99 0.87 4.97
N ARG A 41 -0.24 1.40 5.07
CA ARG A 41 -0.73 2.44 4.15
C ARG A 41 0.09 3.72 4.25
N ARG A 42 0.43 4.17 5.47
CA ARG A 42 1.26 5.35 5.68
C ARG A 42 2.67 5.15 5.12
N LEU A 43 3.24 3.96 5.33
CA LEU A 43 4.54 3.59 4.78
C LEU A 43 4.52 3.62 3.25
N ALA A 44 3.55 2.94 2.62
CA ALA A 44 3.41 2.91 1.17
C ALA A 44 3.25 4.32 0.58
N ASN A 45 2.39 5.15 1.17
CA ASN A 45 2.19 6.54 0.71
C ASN A 45 3.49 7.35 0.79
N ARG A 46 4.25 7.23 1.89
CA ARG A 46 5.55 7.91 2.04
C ARG A 46 6.56 7.44 1.00
N THR A 47 6.69 6.13 0.81
CA THR A 47 7.63 5.55 -0.15
C THR A 47 7.31 5.96 -1.58
N VAL A 48 6.03 5.91 -1.98
CA VAL A 48 5.59 6.35 -3.31
C VAL A 48 5.81 7.86 -3.49
N ALA A 49 5.47 8.68 -2.49
CA ALA A 49 5.70 10.13 -2.56
C ALA A 49 7.19 10.46 -2.71
N ALA A 50 8.06 9.79 -1.95
CA ALA A 50 9.51 9.96 -2.07
C ALA A 50 10.01 9.60 -3.47
N TYR A 51 9.58 8.46 -4.01
CA TYR A 51 9.93 8.01 -5.37
C TYR A 51 9.45 8.97 -6.46
N LEU A 52 8.24 9.50 -6.34
CA LEU A 52 7.71 10.46 -7.31
C LEU A 52 8.42 11.82 -7.22
N ASN A 53 8.80 12.25 -6.02
CA ASN A 53 9.56 13.48 -5.82
C ASN A 53 10.99 13.38 -6.38
N THR A 54 11.67 12.25 -6.21
CA THR A 54 12.99 12.04 -6.81
C THR A 54 12.93 12.00 -8.34
N LYS A 55 11.83 11.51 -8.93
CA LYS A 55 11.63 11.54 -10.39
C LYS A 55 11.23 12.90 -10.97
N ARG A 56 10.68 13.80 -10.16
CA ARG A 56 10.37 15.17 -10.59
C ARG A 56 11.61 16.06 -10.68
N ILE A 57 12.68 15.71 -9.95
CA ILE A 57 14.00 16.34 -10.09
C ILE A 57 14.78 15.54 -11.13
N LYS A 58 14.45 15.70 -12.42
CA LYS A 58 15.45 15.47 -13.46
C LYS A 58 16.37 16.70 -13.48
N PRO A 59 17.69 16.55 -13.36
CA PRO A 59 18.58 17.65 -13.67
C PRO A 59 18.27 18.10 -15.11
N ILE A 60 18.20 19.42 -15.29
CA ILE A 60 18.35 19.99 -16.62
C ILE A 60 19.82 19.77 -16.94
N ASP A 61 20.10 18.66 -17.60
CA ASP A 61 21.39 18.41 -18.24
C ASP A 61 21.50 19.43 -19.37
N ASN A 62 21.88 20.66 -19.05
CA ASN A 62 22.32 21.62 -20.05
C ASN A 62 23.77 21.26 -20.37
N GLU A 63 23.96 20.15 -21.07
CA GLU A 63 25.19 19.90 -21.82
C GLU A 63 25.28 20.90 -22.97
N SER A 64 26.27 21.78 -22.87
CA SER A 64 27.12 22.29 -23.95
C SER A 64 26.47 22.65 -25.29
N LYS A 65 26.35 23.95 -25.57
CA LYS A 65 27.17 24.65 -26.59
C LYS A 65 26.97 26.17 -26.53
#